data_AF-W9L913-F1
#
_entry.id   AF-W9L913-F1
#
_cell.length_a   1.000
_cell.length_b   1.000
_cell.length_c   1.000
_cell.angle_alpha   90.00
_cell.angle_beta   90.00
_cell.angle_gamma   90.00
#
_symmetry.space_group_name_H-M   'P 1'
#
loop_
_entity.id
_entity.type
_entity.pdbx_description
1 polymer ?
#
loop_
_entity_poly.entity_id
_entity_poly.type
_entity_poly.pdbx_seq_one_letter_code
_entity_poly.pdbx_strand_id
1 'polypeptide(L)'
;MHIECNNIVEAPEATVDASPARSDRTAVGTSSSALIYTAAEPSLEVDPSYAVQSDRSSSLSEILGREGIAVKQIDDCFARFFNHYSKLLPGILNENEVNCESYLKESSLLFWTIIATGSRRLEHATKLHRIAVQHIRGGTFQPLLYITNPIPIIKSSLILCLWPLPVDTIWKDPSDVYAGTAHSLAVQNGLFVNGHEQDFARTHTSLSKEIRDIRAHLWLNCCLVFQALCDGLPYLSISESKPYQRKTRLEEIVDASFHYRIKCHDILIDATRAFGDIIDEQGEGSKSLLPLIRIFSEQVEIVPLPLRDDLCYLTRCCIRLAISAYYFFLQSHDFKRPGLITTFSIATEVLDAVPRLDAMQDFALYASNYYTRMALLAAFCILRLVRSQLKEHIDLRDAQQSLFKAISFVKRRSMQHGDLDERYGTILSQLWSNSDSMDTTTANGLDLRIRSRLFMSVVFDSLWW
;
A
#
# COMPACT_ATOMS: atom_id res chain seq x y z
N MET A 1 24.88 -2.45 20.85
CA MET A 1 25.45 -3.59 20.08
C MET A 1 26.22 -2.97 18.93
N HIS A 2 27.54 -2.83 19.08
CA HIS A 2 28.43 -2.15 18.13
C HIS A 2 28.83 -3.12 17.00
N ILE A 3 28.83 -2.64 15.76
CA ILE A 3 29.49 -3.30 14.63
C ILE A 3 30.40 -2.27 13.97
N GLU A 4 31.69 -2.61 13.90
CA GLU A 4 32.78 -1.84 13.30
C GLU A 4 32.70 -1.89 11.76
N CYS A 5 32.82 -0.72 11.11
CA CYS A 5 33.09 -0.61 9.69
C CYS A 5 34.60 -0.45 9.49
N ASN A 6 35.23 -1.35 8.73
CA ASN A 6 36.61 -1.21 8.28
C ASN A 6 36.66 -0.82 6.80
N ASN A 7 37.15 0.41 6.58
CA ASN A 7 38.02 0.94 5.52
C ASN A 7 38.00 0.30 4.12
N ILE A 8 37.58 1.09 3.13
CA ILE A 8 37.95 0.96 1.72
C ILE A 8 38.82 2.16 1.35
N VAL A 9 39.97 1.88 0.73
CA VAL A 9 41.01 2.83 0.30
C VAL A 9 40.61 3.49 -1.03
N GLU A 10 40.80 4.81 -1.12
CA GLU A 10 40.56 5.66 -2.30
C GLU A 10 41.56 5.43 -3.45
N ALA A 11 41.08 5.62 -4.68
CA ALA A 11 41.89 5.90 -5.87
C ALA A 11 41.11 6.86 -6.82
N PRO A 12 41.80 7.68 -7.65
CA PRO A 12 41.36 9.04 -7.95
C PRO A 12 40.50 9.23 -9.21
N GLU A 13 39.87 10.40 -9.25
CA GLU A 13 38.91 10.93 -10.21
C GLU A 13 39.39 10.96 -11.67
N ALA A 14 38.48 10.57 -12.59
CA ALA A 14 38.58 10.86 -14.01
C ALA A 14 37.32 11.62 -14.46
N THR A 15 37.55 12.83 -14.95
CA THR A 15 36.56 13.76 -15.53
C THR A 15 35.86 13.18 -16.76
N VAL A 16 34.53 13.21 -16.80
CA VAL A 16 33.74 12.86 -18.00
C VAL A 16 32.89 14.05 -18.42
N ASP A 17 33.17 14.50 -19.64
CA ASP A 17 32.53 15.59 -20.36
C ASP A 17 31.19 15.13 -20.98
N ALA A 18 30.23 16.05 -21.06
CA ALA A 18 28.84 15.77 -21.41
C ALA A 18 28.54 15.92 -22.91
N SER A 19 27.81 14.95 -23.51
CA SER A 19 26.87 15.20 -24.63
C SER A 19 25.98 13.99 -24.98
N PRO A 20 24.77 14.19 -25.53
CA PRO A 20 23.71 13.18 -25.58
C PRO A 20 23.66 12.39 -26.90
N ALA A 21 23.53 11.06 -26.82
CA ALA A 21 23.37 10.21 -28.00
C ALA A 21 21.88 9.95 -28.30
N ARG A 22 21.45 10.42 -29.47
CA ARG A 22 20.14 10.21 -30.10
C ARG A 22 20.24 8.97 -31.00
N SER A 23 19.35 8.00 -30.82
CA SER A 23 19.28 6.79 -31.67
C SER A 23 18.51 7.09 -32.95
N ASP A 24 19.22 7.10 -34.08
CA ASP A 24 18.66 7.15 -35.42
C ASP A 24 18.19 5.75 -35.85
N ARG A 25 16.93 5.63 -36.26
CA ARG A 25 16.45 4.56 -37.14
C ARG A 25 16.00 5.20 -38.45
N THR A 26 16.85 5.07 -39.46
CA THR A 26 16.59 5.47 -40.85
C THR A 26 15.58 4.53 -41.49
N ALA A 27 14.51 5.11 -42.01
CA ALA A 27 13.61 4.49 -42.98
C ALA A 27 14.24 4.56 -44.38
N VAL A 28 14.17 3.47 -45.13
CA VAL A 28 14.36 3.49 -46.59
C VAL A 28 13.14 2.79 -47.20
N GLY A 29 12.34 3.53 -47.96
CA GLY A 29 11.32 2.98 -48.84
C GLY A 29 11.85 2.88 -50.27
N THR A 30 11.37 1.92 -51.05
CA THR A 30 10.54 2.13 -52.26
C THR A 30 10.46 0.87 -53.15
N SER A 31 9.28 0.72 -53.79
CA SER A 31 8.98 0.07 -55.08
C SER A 31 8.89 -1.47 -55.23
N SER A 32 7.62 -1.90 -55.38
CA SER A 32 6.99 -2.50 -56.57
C SER A 32 7.41 -3.89 -57.11
N SER A 33 6.38 -4.75 -57.15
CA SER A 33 6.03 -5.74 -58.19
C SER A 33 6.73 -7.11 -58.26
N ALA A 34 5.91 -8.12 -57.92
CA ALA A 34 5.71 -9.45 -58.51
C ALA A 34 6.93 -10.28 -58.94
N LEU A 35 7.10 -11.44 -58.31
CA LEU A 35 7.39 -12.71 -59.01
C LEU A 35 6.87 -13.89 -58.17
N ILE A 36 6.07 -14.72 -58.83
CA ILE A 36 5.54 -16.00 -58.36
C ILE A 36 6.70 -17.00 -58.32
N TYR A 37 6.91 -17.66 -57.18
CA TYR A 37 7.64 -18.93 -57.11
C TYR A 37 6.95 -19.87 -56.13
N THR A 38 6.32 -20.88 -56.72
CA THR A 38 5.88 -22.13 -56.09
C THR A 38 7.10 -22.95 -55.66
N ALA A 39 7.17 -23.38 -54.40
CA ALA A 39 7.99 -24.52 -53.98
C ALA A 39 7.39 -25.16 -52.72
N ALA A 40 7.41 -26.49 -52.71
CA ALA A 40 6.64 -27.40 -51.87
C ALA A 40 6.95 -27.35 -50.36
N GLU A 41 5.93 -27.66 -49.56
CA GLU A 41 6.04 -28.02 -48.15
C GLU A 41 6.80 -29.34 -47.96
N PRO A 42 7.62 -29.48 -46.90
CA PRO A 42 7.85 -30.77 -46.27
C PRO A 42 7.01 -30.89 -44.99
N SER A 43 6.08 -31.83 -45.02
CA SER A 43 5.39 -32.40 -43.87
C SER A 43 6.39 -33.03 -42.90
N LEU A 44 6.51 -32.48 -41.70
CA LEU A 44 7.15 -33.15 -40.56
C LEU A 44 6.07 -33.87 -39.76
N GLU A 45 6.05 -35.20 -39.89
CA GLU A 45 5.33 -36.08 -38.97
C GLU A 45 5.89 -35.90 -37.56
N VAL A 46 5.03 -35.51 -36.62
CA VAL A 46 5.35 -35.43 -35.19
C VAL A 46 4.74 -36.64 -34.49
N ASP A 47 5.62 -37.44 -33.91
CA ASP A 47 5.38 -38.62 -33.09
C ASP A 47 4.40 -38.32 -31.91
N PRO A 48 3.30 -39.09 -31.71
CA PRO A 48 2.28 -38.78 -30.72
C PRO A 48 2.59 -39.37 -29.33
N SER A 49 3.79 -39.14 -28.80
CA SER A 49 4.22 -39.73 -27.51
C SER A 49 4.51 -38.72 -26.38
N TYR A 50 4.13 -37.46 -26.54
CA TYR A 50 4.11 -36.48 -25.45
C TYR A 50 2.71 -35.86 -25.28
N ALA A 51 1.74 -36.72 -24.94
CA ALA A 51 0.53 -36.26 -24.26
C ALA A 51 0.91 -35.88 -22.83
N VAL A 52 1.28 -34.62 -22.61
CA VAL A 52 1.28 -34.03 -21.27
C VAL A 52 -0.16 -34.14 -20.77
N GLN A 53 -0.37 -35.01 -19.79
CA GLN A 53 -1.63 -35.19 -19.09
C GLN A 53 -2.10 -33.85 -18.53
N SER A 54 -3.02 -33.23 -19.27
CA SER A 54 -3.87 -32.12 -18.86
C SER A 54 -4.91 -32.65 -17.86
N ASP A 55 -4.49 -32.96 -16.64
CA ASP A 55 -5.43 -33.41 -15.62
C ASP A 55 -4.96 -33.04 -14.21
N ARG A 56 -5.21 -31.78 -13.80
CA ARG A 56 -5.17 -31.35 -12.39
C ARG A 56 -6.17 -30.21 -12.12
N SER A 57 -7.45 -30.43 -12.38
CA SER A 57 -8.49 -29.72 -11.62
C SER A 57 -8.78 -30.53 -10.36
N SER A 58 -7.99 -30.34 -9.30
CA SER A 58 -8.32 -30.95 -8.00
C SER A 58 -9.65 -30.37 -7.54
N SER A 59 -10.68 -31.22 -7.42
CA SER A 59 -12.00 -30.79 -6.96
C SER A 59 -11.88 -30.19 -5.55
N LEU A 60 -12.62 -29.12 -5.27
CA LEU A 60 -12.63 -28.45 -3.95
C LEU A 60 -12.93 -29.48 -2.83
N SER A 61 -13.77 -30.47 -3.14
CA SER A 61 -14.08 -31.66 -2.34
C SER A 61 -12.89 -32.58 -2.05
N GLU A 62 -11.94 -32.77 -2.99
CA GLU A 62 -10.72 -33.54 -2.75
C GLU A 62 -9.74 -32.81 -1.82
N ILE A 63 -9.59 -31.49 -2.00
CA ILE A 63 -8.75 -30.66 -1.11
C ILE A 63 -9.34 -30.66 0.31
N LEU A 64 -10.65 -30.39 0.40
CA LEU A 64 -11.41 -30.42 1.65
C LEU A 64 -11.35 -31.78 2.35
N GLY A 65 -11.47 -32.86 1.58
CA GLY A 65 -11.44 -34.23 2.09
C GLY A 65 -10.06 -34.65 2.59
N ARG A 66 -8.98 -34.25 1.91
CA ARG A 66 -7.59 -34.54 2.35
C ARG A 66 -7.22 -33.82 3.63
N GLU A 67 -7.75 -32.62 3.83
CA GLU A 67 -7.36 -31.77 4.96
C GLU A 67 -8.37 -31.77 6.11
N GLY A 68 -9.52 -32.42 5.95
CA GLY A 68 -10.58 -32.49 6.95
C GLY A 68 -11.13 -31.10 7.29
N ILE A 69 -11.39 -30.29 6.26
CA ILE A 69 -11.96 -28.93 6.39
C ILE A 69 -13.47 -29.02 6.16
N ALA A 70 -14.26 -28.35 7.00
CA ALA A 70 -15.69 -28.26 6.79
C ALA A 70 -16.02 -27.18 5.74
N VAL A 71 -16.89 -27.49 4.77
CA VAL A 71 -17.38 -26.52 3.77
C VAL A 71 -17.91 -25.24 4.45
N LYS A 72 -18.58 -25.39 5.59
CA LYS A 72 -19.07 -24.27 6.40
C LYS A 72 -17.97 -23.27 6.81
N GLN A 73 -16.75 -23.74 7.11
CA GLN A 73 -15.64 -22.84 7.49
C GLN A 73 -15.20 -21.98 6.31
N ILE A 74 -15.24 -22.52 5.09
CA ILE A 74 -14.95 -21.79 3.85
C ILE A 74 -16.02 -20.72 3.62
N ASP A 75 -17.28 -21.09 3.72
CA ASP A 75 -18.40 -20.17 3.52
C ASP A 75 -18.38 -19.02 4.54
N ASP A 76 -18.11 -19.31 5.82
CA ASP A 76 -17.94 -18.30 6.88
C ASP A 76 -16.81 -17.31 6.55
N CYS A 77 -15.69 -17.81 6.01
CA CYS A 77 -14.54 -16.99 5.62
C CYS A 77 -14.87 -16.08 4.43
N PHE A 78 -15.54 -16.62 3.41
CA PHE A 78 -16.01 -15.85 2.24
C PHE A 78 -17.02 -14.78 2.68
N ALA A 79 -18.05 -15.15 3.43
CA ALA A 79 -19.04 -14.22 3.94
C ALA A 79 -18.37 -13.08 4.73
N ARG A 80 -17.42 -13.39 5.62
CA ARG A 80 -16.69 -12.37 6.39
C ARG A 80 -15.83 -11.48 5.50
N PHE A 81 -15.17 -12.04 4.49
CA PHE A 81 -14.38 -11.28 3.52
C PHE A 81 -15.22 -10.24 2.78
N PHE A 82 -16.34 -10.66 2.19
CA PHE A 82 -17.22 -9.76 1.43
C PHE A 82 -18.02 -8.78 2.32
N ASN A 83 -18.31 -9.13 3.56
CA ASN A 83 -19.05 -8.24 4.47
C ASN A 83 -18.20 -7.10 5.04
N HIS A 84 -16.87 -7.29 5.15
CA HIS A 84 -16.00 -6.33 5.86
C HIS A 84 -14.79 -5.88 5.05
N TYR A 85 -14.08 -6.81 4.42
CA TYR A 85 -12.79 -6.53 3.79
C TYR A 85 -12.96 -5.97 2.36
N SER A 86 -13.83 -6.56 1.53
CA SER A 86 -14.02 -6.12 0.14
C SER A 86 -14.46 -4.65 0.01
N LYS A 87 -15.10 -4.09 1.04
CA LYS A 87 -15.51 -2.66 1.10
C LYS A 87 -14.33 -1.69 0.97
N LEU A 88 -13.12 -2.10 1.34
CA LEU A 88 -11.90 -1.31 1.16
C LEU A 88 -11.28 -1.46 -0.24
N LEU A 89 -11.81 -2.34 -1.08
CA LEU A 89 -11.42 -2.61 -2.46
C LEU A 89 -12.64 -2.56 -3.40
N PRO A 90 -13.30 -1.39 -3.54
CA PRO A 90 -14.54 -1.27 -4.29
C PRO A 90 -14.34 -1.58 -5.79
N GLY A 91 -15.31 -2.28 -6.38
CA GLY A 91 -15.44 -2.50 -7.82
C GLY A 91 -14.47 -3.50 -8.47
N ILE A 92 -13.65 -4.21 -7.67
CA ILE A 92 -12.71 -5.23 -8.21
C ILE A 92 -13.17 -6.68 -7.97
N LEU A 93 -14.10 -6.91 -7.05
CA LEU A 93 -14.62 -8.23 -6.72
C LEU A 93 -16.12 -8.26 -7.04
N ASN A 94 -16.60 -9.39 -7.54
CA ASN A 94 -18.03 -9.55 -7.82
C ASN A 94 -18.76 -9.90 -6.53
N GLU A 95 -19.36 -8.90 -5.88
CA GLU A 95 -20.09 -9.08 -4.61
C GLU A 95 -21.33 -9.99 -4.76
N ASN A 96 -21.85 -10.14 -5.97
CA ASN A 96 -22.98 -11.01 -6.27
C ASN A 96 -22.57 -12.48 -6.43
N GLU A 97 -21.29 -12.75 -6.68
CA GLU A 97 -20.73 -14.10 -6.79
C GLU A 97 -19.93 -14.45 -5.54
N VAL A 98 -20.58 -14.69 -4.40
CA VAL A 98 -19.92 -15.19 -3.18
C VAL A 98 -19.57 -16.68 -3.29
N ASN A 99 -19.72 -17.28 -4.47
CA ASN A 99 -19.49 -18.72 -4.68
C ASN A 99 -17.99 -19.05 -4.68
N CYS A 100 -17.55 -19.72 -3.61
CA CYS A 100 -16.20 -20.20 -3.36
C CYS A 100 -15.61 -21.04 -4.52
N GLU A 101 -16.43 -21.86 -5.18
CA GLU A 101 -15.97 -22.72 -6.28
C GLU A 101 -15.60 -21.92 -7.53
N SER A 102 -16.29 -20.80 -7.79
CA SER A 102 -16.00 -19.93 -8.93
C SER A 102 -14.59 -19.35 -8.80
N TYR A 103 -14.26 -18.83 -7.60
CA TYR A 103 -12.93 -18.28 -7.32
C TYR A 103 -11.83 -19.33 -7.37
N LEU A 104 -12.07 -20.56 -6.89
CA LEU A 104 -11.07 -21.62 -7.01
C LEU A 104 -10.79 -21.98 -8.48
N LYS A 105 -11.84 -22.04 -9.31
CA LYS A 105 -11.71 -22.30 -10.75
C LYS A 105 -11.00 -21.16 -11.49
N GLU A 106 -11.30 -19.90 -11.13
CA GLU A 106 -10.64 -18.73 -11.71
C GLU A 106 -9.15 -18.68 -11.32
N SER A 107 -8.85 -18.78 -10.02
CA SER A 107 -7.49 -18.72 -9.51
C SER A 107 -7.38 -19.27 -8.09
N SER A 108 -6.59 -20.35 -7.95
CA SER A 108 -6.21 -20.90 -6.64
C SER A 108 -5.57 -19.84 -5.73
N LEU A 109 -4.73 -18.95 -6.27
CA LEU A 109 -4.11 -17.88 -5.50
C LEU A 109 -5.15 -16.92 -4.91
N LEU A 110 -6.10 -16.47 -5.73
CA LEU A 110 -7.15 -15.54 -5.28
C LEU A 110 -8.04 -16.18 -4.23
N PHE A 111 -8.45 -17.43 -4.47
CA PHE A 111 -9.23 -18.22 -3.52
C PHE A 111 -8.54 -18.29 -2.15
N TRP A 112 -7.28 -18.74 -2.09
CA TRP A 112 -6.55 -18.87 -0.82
C TRP A 112 -6.28 -17.52 -0.16
N THR A 113 -6.10 -16.46 -0.94
CA THR A 113 -5.93 -15.09 -0.42
C THR A 113 -7.21 -14.58 0.27
N ILE A 114 -8.37 -14.83 -0.33
CA ILE A 114 -9.68 -14.51 0.26
C ILE A 114 -9.87 -15.29 1.57
N ILE A 115 -9.60 -16.60 1.55
CA ILE A 115 -9.69 -17.44 2.75
C ILE A 115 -8.74 -16.97 3.84
N ALA A 116 -7.46 -16.72 3.53
CA ALA A 116 -6.47 -16.27 4.50
C ALA A 116 -6.91 -14.96 5.16
N THR A 117 -7.49 -14.04 4.38
CA THR A 117 -7.97 -12.74 4.87
C THR A 117 -9.27 -12.87 5.69
N GLY A 118 -10.24 -13.64 5.23
CA GLY A 118 -11.50 -13.88 5.96
C GLY A 118 -11.30 -14.66 7.27
N SER A 119 -10.33 -15.56 7.31
CA SER A 119 -10.02 -16.42 8.46
C SER A 119 -9.17 -15.77 9.56
N ARG A 120 -8.61 -14.57 9.32
CA ARG A 120 -7.72 -13.82 10.23
C ARG A 120 -8.17 -13.79 11.70
N ARG A 121 -9.48 -13.85 11.95
CA ARG A 121 -10.11 -13.69 13.27
C ARG A 121 -11.23 -14.69 13.54
N LEU A 122 -11.23 -15.83 12.85
CA LEU A 122 -12.20 -16.91 13.07
C LEU A 122 -11.52 -18.01 13.89
N GLU A 123 -11.82 -18.07 15.19
CA GLU A 123 -11.22 -19.05 16.12
C GLU A 123 -11.44 -20.49 15.64
N HIS A 124 -12.63 -20.80 15.11
CA HIS A 124 -12.91 -22.13 14.57
C HIS A 124 -12.25 -22.40 13.21
N ALA A 125 -11.65 -21.40 12.56
CA ALA A 125 -10.99 -21.52 11.26
C ALA A 125 -9.46 -21.40 11.32
N THR A 126 -8.82 -21.45 12.51
CA THR A 126 -7.36 -21.31 12.64
C THR A 126 -6.58 -22.36 11.82
N LYS A 127 -7.09 -23.59 11.75
CA LYS A 127 -6.49 -24.65 10.90
C LYS A 127 -6.54 -24.27 9.42
N LEU A 128 -7.69 -23.76 8.95
CA LEU A 128 -7.89 -23.31 7.58
C LEU A 128 -7.01 -22.09 7.25
N HIS A 129 -6.88 -21.15 8.17
CA HIS A 129 -5.98 -20.01 8.03
C HIS A 129 -4.54 -20.46 7.78
N ARG A 130 -4.02 -21.39 8.59
CA ARG A 130 -2.66 -21.91 8.45
C ARG A 130 -2.43 -22.58 7.09
N ILE A 131 -3.41 -23.36 6.63
CA ILE A 131 -3.39 -24.03 5.31
C ILE A 131 -3.36 -22.97 4.19
N ALA A 132 -4.24 -21.98 4.25
CA ALA A 132 -4.28 -20.90 3.27
C ALA A 132 -2.95 -20.13 3.20
N VAL A 133 -2.37 -19.82 4.37
CA VAL A 133 -1.04 -19.20 4.47
C VAL A 133 0.06 -20.07 3.87
N GLN A 134 0.00 -21.39 4.03
CA GLN A 134 0.95 -22.32 3.41
C GLN A 134 0.80 -22.37 1.89
N HIS A 135 -0.42 -22.38 1.37
CA HIS A 135 -0.68 -22.31 -0.08
C HIS A 135 -0.21 -21.01 -0.70
N ILE A 136 -0.41 -19.89 0.01
CA ILE A 136 0.13 -18.60 -0.39
C ILE A 136 1.67 -18.71 -0.35
N ARG A 137 2.31 -18.91 0.80
CA ARG A 137 3.79 -18.91 0.90
C ARG A 137 4.49 -19.96 0.01
N GLY A 138 3.87 -21.11 -0.22
CA GLY A 138 4.39 -22.20 -1.03
C GLY A 138 4.24 -22.01 -2.55
N GLY A 139 3.50 -20.99 -3.01
CA GLY A 139 3.18 -20.84 -4.43
C GLY A 139 2.70 -19.45 -4.87
N THR A 140 2.79 -18.42 -4.02
CA THR A 140 2.12 -17.11 -4.18
C THR A 140 2.50 -16.38 -5.45
N PHE A 141 3.61 -16.75 -6.08
CA PHE A 141 4.03 -16.23 -7.38
C PHE A 141 4.54 -17.28 -8.36
N GLN A 142 4.27 -18.56 -8.15
CA GLN A 142 4.47 -19.53 -9.22
C GLN A 142 3.73 -19.13 -10.51
N PRO A 143 2.51 -18.55 -10.46
CA PRO A 143 1.85 -18.00 -11.65
C PRO A 143 2.61 -16.86 -12.36
N LEU A 144 3.58 -16.18 -11.73
CA LEU A 144 4.41 -15.18 -12.43
C LEU A 144 5.39 -15.81 -13.42
N LEU A 145 5.74 -17.09 -13.22
CA LEU A 145 6.62 -17.81 -14.14
C LEU A 145 5.90 -18.15 -15.46
N TYR A 146 4.57 -18.22 -15.44
CA TYR A 146 3.73 -18.46 -16.62
C TYR A 146 2.37 -17.77 -16.44
N ILE A 147 2.31 -16.48 -16.77
CA ILE A 147 1.12 -15.66 -16.57
C ILE A 147 0.08 -15.98 -17.66
N THR A 148 -1.02 -16.61 -17.25
CA THR A 148 -2.18 -16.86 -18.13
C THR A 148 -3.28 -15.82 -17.96
N ASN A 149 -3.57 -15.43 -16.71
CA ASN A 149 -4.50 -14.36 -16.36
C ASN A 149 -3.91 -13.45 -15.28
N PRO A 150 -3.56 -12.20 -15.60
CA PRO A 150 -2.94 -11.28 -14.64
C PRO A 150 -3.93 -10.70 -13.63
N ILE A 151 -5.23 -10.67 -13.94
CA ILE A 151 -6.24 -9.99 -13.12
C ILE A 151 -6.35 -10.60 -11.70
N PRO A 152 -6.48 -11.93 -11.52
CA PRO A 152 -6.52 -12.53 -10.19
C PRO A 152 -5.22 -12.32 -9.39
N ILE A 153 -4.06 -12.27 -10.07
CA ILE A 153 -2.77 -12.03 -9.42
C ILE A 153 -2.73 -10.60 -8.86
N ILE A 154 -3.18 -9.62 -9.64
CA ILE A 154 -3.31 -8.23 -9.19
C ILE A 154 -4.25 -8.15 -7.98
N LYS A 155 -5.48 -8.70 -8.08
CA LYS A 155 -6.45 -8.70 -6.96
C LYS A 155 -5.87 -9.31 -5.69
N SER A 156 -5.23 -10.47 -5.80
CA SER A 156 -4.59 -11.15 -4.66
C SER A 156 -3.48 -10.31 -4.04
N SER A 157 -2.64 -9.71 -4.88
CA SER A 157 -1.55 -8.85 -4.42
C SER A 157 -2.09 -7.63 -3.65
N LEU A 158 -3.14 -6.97 -4.14
CA LEU A 158 -3.78 -5.84 -3.46
C LEU A 158 -4.36 -6.22 -2.09
N ILE A 159 -5.02 -7.39 -2.00
CA ILE A 159 -5.55 -7.90 -0.73
C ILE A 159 -4.40 -8.14 0.26
N LEU A 160 -3.31 -8.77 -0.17
CA LEU A 160 -2.16 -9.04 0.69
C LEU A 160 -1.40 -7.77 1.10
N CYS A 161 -1.42 -6.71 0.29
CA CYS A 161 -0.90 -5.40 0.66
C CYS A 161 -1.72 -4.73 1.77
N LEU A 162 -3.06 -4.80 1.68
CA LEU A 162 -3.95 -4.19 2.65
C LEU A 162 -3.99 -4.99 3.96
N TRP A 163 -3.92 -6.31 3.89
CA TRP A 163 -3.94 -7.22 5.04
C TRP A 163 -2.80 -8.23 4.94
N PRO A 164 -1.55 -7.80 5.23
CA PRO A 164 -0.38 -8.66 5.12
C PRO A 164 -0.45 -9.85 6.07
N LEU A 165 0.17 -10.94 5.67
CA LEU A 165 0.29 -12.13 6.51
C LEU A 165 1.13 -11.80 7.76
N PRO A 166 0.83 -12.39 8.93
CA PRO A 166 1.62 -12.16 10.12
C PRO A 166 3.10 -12.45 9.93
N VAL A 167 3.90 -11.45 10.26
CA VAL A 167 5.35 -11.51 10.34
C VAL A 167 5.80 -10.90 11.66
N ASP A 168 6.99 -11.28 12.11
CA ASP A 168 7.59 -10.83 13.37
C ASP A 168 8.54 -9.63 13.17
N THR A 169 8.94 -9.33 11.94
CA THR A 169 9.84 -8.22 11.61
C THR A 169 9.44 -7.55 10.30
N ILE A 170 9.63 -6.22 10.20
CA ILE A 170 9.30 -5.43 9.01
C ILE A 170 10.05 -5.94 7.77
N TRP A 171 11.30 -6.38 7.91
CA TRP A 171 12.10 -6.92 6.80
C TRP A 171 11.51 -8.20 6.17
N LYS A 172 10.71 -8.96 6.92
CA LYS A 172 10.06 -10.18 6.42
C LYS A 172 8.72 -9.88 5.74
N ASP A 173 8.25 -8.64 5.75
CA ASP A 173 7.00 -8.23 5.11
C ASP A 173 7.19 -8.08 3.58
N PRO A 174 6.55 -8.95 2.76
CA PRO A 174 6.66 -8.89 1.30
C PRO A 174 5.69 -7.90 0.64
N SER A 175 5.01 -7.04 1.39
CA SER A 175 4.00 -6.09 0.87
C SER A 175 4.52 -5.23 -0.30
N ASP A 176 5.77 -4.76 -0.26
CA ASP A 176 6.35 -3.98 -1.36
C ASP A 176 6.49 -4.80 -2.65
N VAL A 177 6.81 -6.09 -2.52
CA VAL A 177 6.90 -7.03 -3.66
C VAL A 177 5.52 -7.25 -4.27
N TYR A 178 4.49 -7.39 -3.42
CA TYR A 178 3.11 -7.52 -3.86
C TYR A 178 2.64 -6.26 -4.60
N ALA A 179 2.94 -5.08 -4.05
CA ALA A 179 2.60 -3.80 -4.65
C ALA A 179 3.29 -3.62 -6.01
N GLY A 180 4.60 -3.90 -6.08
CA GLY A 180 5.37 -3.88 -7.33
C GLY A 180 4.79 -4.82 -8.38
N THR A 181 4.45 -6.04 -8.00
CA THR A 181 3.84 -7.03 -8.89
C THR A 181 2.48 -6.55 -9.43
N ALA A 182 1.60 -6.09 -8.54
CA ALA A 182 0.29 -5.57 -8.91
C ALA A 182 0.40 -4.40 -9.91
N HIS A 183 1.29 -3.45 -9.64
CA HIS A 183 1.52 -2.29 -10.48
C HIS A 183 2.10 -2.68 -11.84
N SER A 184 3.18 -3.47 -11.87
CA SER A 184 3.82 -3.90 -13.12
C SER A 184 2.87 -4.69 -14.02
N LEU A 185 2.08 -5.60 -13.46
CA LEU A 185 1.07 -6.33 -14.22
C LEU A 185 -0.04 -5.41 -14.73
N ALA A 186 -0.48 -4.44 -13.92
CA ALA A 186 -1.49 -3.48 -14.33
C ALA A 186 -1.01 -2.61 -15.52
N VAL A 187 0.24 -2.16 -15.49
CA VAL A 187 0.86 -1.40 -16.59
C VAL A 187 1.02 -2.26 -17.84
N GLN A 188 1.59 -3.46 -17.72
CA GLN A 188 1.77 -4.37 -18.86
C GLN A 188 0.47 -4.72 -19.57
N ASN A 189 -0.64 -4.74 -18.84
CA ASN A 189 -1.96 -5.04 -19.37
C ASN A 189 -2.77 -3.80 -19.76
N GLY A 190 -2.19 -2.59 -19.71
CA GLY A 190 -2.84 -1.36 -20.13
C GLY A 190 -4.05 -0.98 -19.27
N LEU A 191 -4.08 -1.33 -17.97
CA LEU A 191 -5.23 -1.00 -17.10
C LEU A 191 -5.38 0.51 -16.88
N PHE A 192 -4.29 1.27 -17.03
CA PHE A 192 -4.28 2.73 -16.89
C PHE A 192 -4.86 3.46 -18.10
N VAL A 193 -4.97 2.78 -19.24
CA VAL A 193 -5.37 3.38 -20.52
C VAL A 193 -6.88 3.26 -20.71
N ASN A 194 -7.50 4.35 -21.19
CA ASN A 194 -8.92 4.38 -21.54
C ASN A 194 -9.06 4.60 -23.05
N GLY A 195 -9.77 3.70 -23.74
CA GLY A 195 -10.06 3.78 -25.16
C GLY A 195 -8.93 3.36 -26.12
N HIS A 196 -7.74 3.02 -25.61
CA HIS A 196 -6.62 2.47 -26.38
C HIS A 196 -6.17 1.12 -25.81
N GLU A 197 -7.12 0.32 -25.32
CA GLU A 197 -6.85 -0.99 -24.72
C GLU A 197 -6.27 -1.98 -25.73
N GLN A 198 -6.56 -1.79 -27.02
CA GLN A 198 -6.05 -2.60 -28.12
C GLN A 198 -4.52 -2.59 -28.23
N ASP A 199 -3.86 -1.52 -27.82
CA ASP A 199 -2.38 -1.39 -27.88
C ASP A 199 -1.68 -2.38 -26.94
N PHE A 200 -2.41 -2.91 -25.96
CA PHE A 200 -1.92 -3.83 -24.93
C PHE A 200 -2.45 -5.26 -25.12
N ALA A 201 -3.22 -5.51 -26.18
CA ALA A 201 -3.80 -6.81 -26.48
C ALA A 201 -3.36 -7.31 -27.86
N ARG A 202 -2.88 -8.56 -27.94
CA ARG A 202 -2.49 -9.18 -29.22
C ARG A 202 -3.69 -9.64 -30.06
N THR A 203 -4.85 -9.79 -29.42
CA THR A 203 -6.12 -10.15 -30.04
C THR A 203 -7.02 -8.94 -30.11
N HIS A 204 -7.81 -8.82 -31.17
CA HIS A 204 -8.79 -7.73 -31.28
C HIS A 204 -9.80 -7.85 -30.13
N THR A 205 -9.81 -6.87 -29.23
CA THR A 205 -10.59 -6.94 -27.99
C THR A 205 -11.57 -5.78 -27.91
N SER A 206 -12.82 -6.00 -28.32
CA SER A 206 -13.91 -5.08 -28.00
C SER A 206 -14.37 -5.35 -26.57
N LEU A 207 -13.86 -4.58 -25.61
CA LEU A 207 -14.25 -4.73 -24.20
C LEU A 207 -15.65 -4.17 -23.97
N SER A 208 -16.48 -4.91 -23.22
CA SER A 208 -17.77 -4.42 -22.73
C SER A 208 -17.55 -3.22 -21.79
N LYS A 209 -18.58 -2.40 -21.59
CA LYS A 209 -18.52 -1.28 -20.63
C LYS A 209 -18.14 -1.78 -19.22
N GLU A 210 -18.79 -2.84 -18.77
CA GLU A 210 -18.55 -3.46 -17.46
C GLU A 210 -17.08 -3.89 -17.28
N ILE A 211 -16.47 -4.55 -18.27
CA ILE A 211 -15.07 -4.97 -18.17
C ILE A 211 -14.14 -3.76 -18.13
N ARG A 212 -14.45 -2.68 -18.87
CA ARG A 212 -13.66 -1.43 -18.79
C ARG A 212 -13.78 -0.77 -17.41
N ASP A 213 -14.97 -0.76 -16.83
CA ASP A 213 -15.20 -0.18 -15.51
C ASP A 213 -14.46 -0.99 -14.43
N ILE A 214 -14.49 -2.33 -14.49
CA ILE A 214 -13.70 -3.20 -13.58
C ILE A 214 -12.19 -2.94 -13.73
N ARG A 215 -11.70 -2.79 -14.97
CA ARG A 215 -10.27 -2.50 -15.23
C ARG A 215 -9.87 -1.14 -14.66
N ALA A 216 -10.73 -0.13 -14.78
CA ALA A 216 -10.52 1.18 -14.19
C ALA A 216 -10.50 1.11 -12.65
N HIS A 217 -11.46 0.42 -12.03
CA HIS A 217 -11.45 0.19 -10.58
C HIS A 217 -10.19 -0.53 -10.12
N LEU A 218 -9.74 -1.54 -10.87
CA LEU A 218 -8.54 -2.28 -10.53
C LEU A 218 -7.30 -1.39 -10.60
N TRP A 219 -7.16 -0.56 -11.63
CA TRP A 219 -6.08 0.42 -11.73
C TRP A 219 -6.11 1.43 -10.57
N LEU A 220 -7.27 1.99 -10.23
CA LEU A 220 -7.41 2.97 -9.16
C LEU A 220 -7.07 2.37 -7.79
N ASN A 221 -7.53 1.14 -7.53
CA ASN A 221 -7.16 0.42 -6.32
C ASN A 221 -5.66 0.09 -6.30
N CYS A 222 -5.05 -0.27 -7.44
CA CYS A 222 -3.59 -0.40 -7.53
C CYS A 222 -2.88 0.87 -7.11
N CYS A 223 -3.25 2.02 -7.67
CA CYS A 223 -2.66 3.31 -7.30
C CYS A 223 -2.82 3.57 -5.80
N LEU A 224 -4.03 3.46 -5.26
CA LEU A 224 -4.32 3.78 -3.86
C LEU A 224 -3.56 2.86 -2.90
N VAL A 225 -3.56 1.54 -3.14
CA VAL A 225 -2.85 0.57 -2.30
C VAL A 225 -1.34 0.80 -2.35
N PHE A 226 -0.79 1.06 -3.54
CA PHE A 226 0.63 1.34 -3.72
C PHE A 226 1.04 2.58 -2.93
N GLN A 227 0.28 3.67 -3.05
CA GLN A 227 0.50 4.93 -2.33
C GLN A 227 0.42 4.74 -0.81
N ALA A 228 -0.54 3.94 -0.35
CA ALA A 228 -0.75 3.67 1.06
C ALA A 228 0.38 2.84 1.70
N LEU A 229 1.14 2.08 0.91
CA LEU A 229 2.27 1.27 1.37
C LEU A 229 3.61 2.02 1.41
N CYS A 230 3.77 3.09 0.63
CA CYS A 230 5.09 3.69 0.44
C CYS A 230 5.74 4.25 1.72
N ASP A 231 5.07 4.31 2.88
CA ASP A 231 5.66 4.77 4.15
C ASP A 231 6.48 6.07 4.00
N GLY A 232 6.07 6.98 3.12
CA GLY A 232 6.84 8.19 2.81
C GLY A 232 8.13 7.96 2.02
N LEU A 233 8.22 6.94 1.17
CA LEU A 233 9.25 6.83 0.14
C LEU A 233 8.76 7.51 -1.16
N PRO A 234 9.58 8.33 -1.83
CA PRO A 234 9.20 8.97 -3.07
C PRO A 234 8.90 7.93 -4.14
N TYR A 235 7.77 8.13 -4.81
CA TYR A 235 7.24 7.22 -5.78
C TYR A 235 7.66 7.61 -7.21
N LEU A 236 8.40 6.74 -7.90
CA LEU A 236 9.06 7.04 -9.17
C LEU A 236 8.27 6.68 -10.45
N SER A 237 7.09 6.02 -10.40
CA SER A 237 6.60 5.32 -11.60
C SER A 237 5.09 5.20 -11.91
N ILE A 238 4.18 6.05 -11.40
CA ILE A 238 2.85 6.21 -12.05
C ILE A 238 3.10 7.31 -13.04
N SER A 239 3.24 6.90 -14.30
CA SER A 239 3.17 7.81 -15.44
C SER A 239 1.96 8.72 -15.26
N GLU A 240 2.19 10.02 -15.11
CA GLU A 240 1.18 11.06 -15.20
C GLU A 240 0.62 11.10 -16.63
N SER A 241 -0.20 10.11 -16.99
CA SER A 241 -1.12 10.28 -18.11
C SER A 241 -2.11 11.38 -17.68
N LYS A 242 -1.88 12.61 -18.15
CA LYS A 242 -2.55 13.83 -17.70
C LYS A 242 -4.07 13.71 -17.55
N PRO A 243 -4.69 14.40 -16.58
CA PRO A 243 -5.98 14.02 -15.99
C PRO A 243 -7.23 14.58 -16.69
N TYR A 244 -7.09 15.37 -17.75
CA TYR A 244 -8.23 16.15 -18.25
C TYR A 244 -9.37 15.29 -18.83
N GLN A 245 -9.04 14.12 -19.39
CA GLN A 245 -10.05 13.14 -19.83
C GLN A 245 -10.50 12.18 -18.72
N ARG A 246 -9.77 12.10 -17.58
CA ARG A 246 -10.13 11.23 -16.43
C ARG A 246 -11.13 11.90 -15.50
N LYS A 247 -11.05 13.21 -15.28
CA LYS A 247 -11.79 13.89 -14.20
C LYS A 247 -13.31 13.74 -14.32
N THR A 248 -13.86 13.87 -15.53
CA THR A 248 -15.31 13.74 -15.78
C THR A 248 -15.80 12.29 -15.71
N ARG A 249 -14.98 11.29 -16.09
CA ARG A 249 -15.37 9.88 -16.01
C ARG A 249 -15.17 9.26 -14.63
N LEU A 250 -14.23 9.76 -13.83
CA LEU A 250 -13.97 9.19 -12.51
C LEU A 250 -15.21 9.27 -11.62
N GLU A 251 -15.89 10.43 -11.61
CA GLU A 251 -17.14 10.65 -10.88
C GLU A 251 -18.31 9.79 -11.39
N GLU A 252 -18.28 9.33 -12.64
CA GLU A 252 -19.29 8.42 -13.21
C GLU A 252 -19.03 6.94 -12.88
N ILE A 253 -17.75 6.59 -12.65
CA ILE A 253 -17.31 5.20 -12.49
C ILE A 253 -17.28 4.79 -11.03
N VAL A 254 -16.87 5.68 -10.12
CA VAL A 254 -16.65 5.34 -8.70
C VAL A 254 -17.61 6.07 -7.76
N ASP A 255 -17.88 5.45 -6.61
CA ASP A 255 -18.71 6.06 -5.57
C ASP A 255 -18.01 7.26 -4.90
N ALA A 256 -18.80 8.10 -4.22
CA ALA A 256 -18.29 9.32 -3.60
C ALA A 256 -17.19 9.09 -2.55
N SER A 257 -17.27 7.98 -1.79
CA SER A 257 -16.30 7.63 -0.75
C SER A 257 -14.97 7.23 -1.37
N PHE A 258 -15.01 6.37 -2.39
CA PHE A 258 -13.81 5.95 -3.11
C PHE A 258 -13.15 7.11 -3.86
N HIS A 259 -13.96 7.93 -4.55
CA HIS A 259 -13.47 9.14 -5.22
C HIS A 259 -12.77 10.10 -4.26
N TYR A 260 -13.36 10.31 -3.09
CA TYR A 260 -12.80 11.16 -2.05
C TYR A 260 -11.42 10.65 -1.60
N ARG A 261 -11.29 9.35 -1.31
CA ARG A 261 -10.00 8.75 -0.92
C ARG A 261 -8.94 8.91 -2.01
N ILE A 262 -9.28 8.70 -3.28
CA ILE A 262 -8.36 8.90 -4.42
C ILE A 262 -7.84 10.35 -4.43
N LYS A 263 -8.74 11.35 -4.44
CA LYS A 263 -8.36 12.77 -4.43
C LYS A 263 -7.45 13.13 -3.26
N CYS A 264 -7.79 12.62 -2.09
CA CYS A 264 -7.03 12.81 -0.86
C CYS A 264 -5.61 12.24 -0.97
N HIS A 265 -5.46 11.01 -1.46
CA HIS A 265 -4.15 10.40 -1.66
C HIS A 265 -3.35 11.06 -2.78
N ASP A 266 -3.98 11.53 -3.86
CA ASP A 266 -3.31 12.28 -4.93
C ASP A 266 -2.62 13.55 -4.36
N ILE A 267 -3.32 14.31 -3.51
CA ILE A 267 -2.75 15.47 -2.82
C ILE A 267 -1.55 15.06 -1.95
N LEU A 268 -1.64 13.93 -1.23
CA LEU A 268 -0.54 13.45 -0.39
C LEU A 268 0.70 13.09 -1.21
N ILE A 269 0.54 12.50 -2.40
CA ILE A 269 1.66 12.18 -3.29
C ILE A 269 2.34 13.44 -3.77
N ASP A 270 1.55 14.40 -4.27
CA ASP A 270 2.07 15.65 -4.80
C ASP A 270 2.83 16.41 -3.71
N ALA A 271 2.29 16.41 -2.48
CA ALA A 271 2.96 16.92 -1.30
C ALA A 271 4.27 16.17 -1.02
N THR A 272 4.22 14.83 -0.95
CA THR A 272 5.38 13.97 -0.65
C THR A 272 6.51 14.18 -1.65
N ARG A 273 6.20 14.31 -2.94
CA ARG A 273 7.18 14.60 -4.00
C ARG A 273 7.78 15.99 -3.83
N ALA A 274 6.93 17.02 -3.73
CA ALA A 274 7.39 18.40 -3.57
C ALA A 274 8.26 18.59 -2.31
N PHE A 275 7.92 17.91 -1.21
CA PHE A 275 8.72 17.94 0.01
C PHE A 275 10.01 17.14 -0.12
N GLY A 276 9.98 15.97 -0.79
CA GLY A 276 11.15 15.14 -1.03
C GLY A 276 12.24 15.89 -1.80
N ASP A 277 11.87 16.55 -2.90
CA ASP A 277 12.79 17.35 -3.71
C ASP A 277 13.49 18.43 -2.86
N ILE A 278 12.75 19.08 -1.97
CA ILE A 278 13.28 20.13 -1.08
C ILE A 278 14.17 19.56 0.04
N ILE A 279 13.86 18.38 0.56
CA ILE A 279 14.61 17.75 1.66
C ILE A 279 15.95 17.20 1.15
N ASP A 280 15.99 16.70 -0.09
CA ASP A 280 17.20 16.16 -0.71
C ASP A 280 18.15 17.27 -1.20
N GLU A 281 17.63 18.45 -1.54
CA GLU A 281 18.42 19.66 -1.80
C GLU A 281 19.10 20.16 -0.51
N GLN A 282 20.36 19.76 -0.30
CA GLN A 282 21.23 20.28 0.78
C GLN A 282 21.35 21.82 0.68
N GLY A 283 20.53 22.59 1.41
CA GLY A 283 20.65 24.06 1.41
C GLY A 283 19.40 24.86 1.84
N GLU A 284 19.24 26.04 1.21
CA GLU A 284 18.21 27.06 1.51
C GLU A 284 16.75 26.62 1.25
N GLY A 285 16.54 25.44 0.64
CA GLY A 285 15.22 24.88 0.32
C GLY A 285 14.26 24.76 1.51
N SER A 286 14.80 24.68 2.75
CA SER A 286 13.98 24.66 3.97
C SER A 286 13.04 25.87 4.12
N LYS A 287 13.36 27.02 3.49
CA LYS A 287 12.51 28.23 3.51
C LYS A 287 11.21 28.01 2.71
N SER A 288 11.25 27.18 1.65
CA SER A 288 10.09 26.88 0.79
C SER A 288 9.18 25.79 1.35
N LEU A 289 9.68 24.99 2.30
CA LEU A 289 8.93 23.87 2.89
C LEU A 289 7.68 24.33 3.65
N LEU A 290 7.79 25.37 4.48
CA LEU A 290 6.67 25.86 5.29
C LEU A 290 5.48 26.36 4.45
N PRO A 291 5.66 27.23 3.42
CA PRO A 291 4.57 27.60 2.53
C PRO A 291 3.88 26.39 1.88
N LEU A 292 4.65 25.41 1.41
CA LEU A 292 4.09 24.22 0.77
C LEU A 292 3.30 23.34 1.75
N ILE A 293 3.80 23.15 2.99
CA ILE A 293 3.03 22.45 4.04
C ILE A 293 1.66 23.10 4.22
N ARG A 294 1.59 24.44 4.26
CA ARG A 294 0.33 25.17 4.42
C ARG A 294 -0.58 25.00 3.20
N ILE A 295 -0.05 25.15 2.00
CA ILE A 295 -0.80 25.00 0.75
C ILE A 295 -1.43 23.59 0.67
N PHE A 296 -0.64 22.54 0.87
CA PHE A 296 -1.15 21.18 0.80
C PHE A 296 -2.11 20.86 1.95
N SER A 297 -1.89 21.41 3.15
CA SER A 297 -2.84 21.28 4.26
C SER A 297 -4.20 21.90 3.91
N GLU A 298 -4.21 23.09 3.32
CA GLU A 298 -5.44 23.76 2.88
C GLU A 298 -6.12 22.99 1.74
N GLN A 299 -5.37 22.47 0.78
CA GLN A 299 -5.91 21.65 -0.31
C GLN A 299 -6.68 20.42 0.19
N VAL A 300 -6.23 19.78 1.28
CA VAL A 300 -6.94 18.64 1.88
C VAL A 300 -8.25 19.07 2.55
N GLU A 301 -8.26 20.24 3.20
CA GLU A 301 -9.46 20.74 3.90
C GLU A 301 -10.58 21.14 2.95
N ILE A 302 -10.24 21.74 1.81
CA ILE A 302 -11.23 22.18 0.81
C ILE A 302 -11.90 21.03 0.06
N VAL A 303 -11.34 19.81 0.10
CA VAL A 303 -12.00 18.64 -0.51
C VAL A 303 -13.30 18.38 0.25
N PRO A 304 -14.48 18.37 -0.39
CA PRO A 304 -15.74 18.18 0.31
C PRO A 304 -15.83 16.76 0.88
N LEU A 305 -16.08 16.64 2.19
CA LEU A 305 -16.25 15.35 2.84
C LEU A 305 -17.60 14.73 2.43
N PRO A 306 -17.65 13.45 2.04
CA PRO A 306 -18.91 12.74 1.88
C PRO A 306 -19.73 12.75 3.18
N LEU A 307 -21.03 12.93 3.07
CA LEU A 307 -21.94 12.98 4.22
C LEU A 307 -21.92 11.68 5.02
N ARG A 308 -21.69 11.78 6.34
CA ARG A 308 -21.72 10.66 7.30
C ARG A 308 -20.74 9.52 6.97
N ASP A 309 -19.59 9.84 6.40
CA ASP A 309 -18.52 8.88 6.13
C ASP A 309 -17.34 9.06 7.10
N ASP A 310 -17.41 8.35 8.23
CA ASP A 310 -16.38 8.39 9.27
C ASP A 310 -15.03 7.82 8.79
N LEU A 311 -15.03 6.93 7.80
CA LEU A 311 -13.79 6.40 7.23
C LEU A 311 -13.09 7.47 6.39
N CYS A 312 -13.83 8.19 5.55
CA CYS A 312 -13.30 9.34 4.80
C CYS A 312 -12.80 10.46 5.73
N TYR A 313 -13.49 10.67 6.85
CA TYR A 313 -13.02 11.59 7.89
C TYR A 313 -11.68 11.13 8.46
N LEU A 314 -11.55 9.86 8.85
CA LEU A 314 -10.27 9.30 9.30
C LEU A 314 -9.19 9.42 8.22
N THR A 315 -9.49 9.11 6.95
CA THR A 315 -8.55 9.29 5.83
C THR A 315 -8.04 10.73 5.73
N ARG A 316 -8.93 11.73 5.89
CA ARG A 316 -8.55 13.15 5.93
C ARG A 316 -7.56 13.43 7.06
N CYS A 317 -7.89 13.01 8.28
CA CYS A 317 -7.04 13.23 9.45
C CYS A 317 -5.67 12.56 9.26
N CYS A 318 -5.63 11.35 8.70
CA CYS A 318 -4.39 10.67 8.35
C CYS A 318 -3.53 11.49 7.37
N ILE A 319 -4.11 12.00 6.28
CA ILE A 319 -3.35 12.77 5.29
C ILE A 319 -2.86 14.10 5.87
N ARG A 320 -3.69 14.80 6.65
CA ARG A 320 -3.29 15.99 7.40
C ARG A 320 -2.13 15.69 8.34
N LEU A 321 -2.17 14.53 9.02
CA LEU A 321 -1.08 14.09 9.88
C LEU A 321 0.21 13.87 9.09
N ALA A 322 0.14 13.16 7.96
CA ALA A 322 1.29 12.92 7.10
C ALA A 322 1.94 14.22 6.61
N ILE A 323 1.13 15.20 6.17
CA ILE A 323 1.62 16.53 5.77
C ILE A 323 2.20 17.28 6.97
N SER A 324 1.56 17.24 8.13
CA SER A 324 2.04 17.92 9.34
C SER A 324 3.36 17.34 9.88
N ALA A 325 3.63 16.05 9.65
CA ALA A 325 4.90 15.43 10.05
C ALA A 325 6.13 16.11 9.40
N TYR A 326 5.96 16.82 8.28
CA TYR A 326 7.03 17.61 7.68
C TYR A 326 7.44 18.84 8.50
N TYR A 327 6.67 19.26 9.51
CA TYR A 327 7.13 20.28 10.47
C TYR A 327 8.39 19.85 11.24
N PHE A 328 8.61 18.54 11.42
CA PHE A 328 9.86 18.03 12.01
C PHE A 328 11.11 18.30 11.14
N PHE A 329 10.93 18.57 9.85
CA PHE A 329 12.02 18.82 8.91
C PHE A 329 12.45 20.28 8.84
N LEU A 330 11.65 21.21 9.38
CA LEU A 330 11.97 22.63 9.41
C LEU A 330 13.24 22.90 10.24
N GLN A 331 14.08 23.83 9.80
CA GLN A 331 15.29 24.20 10.54
C GLN A 331 15.00 25.30 11.58
N SER A 332 14.12 26.24 11.27
CA SER A 332 13.76 27.33 12.18
C SER A 332 12.86 26.86 13.32
N HIS A 333 13.32 27.03 14.56
CA HIS A 333 12.56 26.71 15.77
C HIS A 333 11.27 27.53 15.90
N ASP A 334 11.26 28.78 15.45
CA ASP A 334 10.10 29.68 15.56
C ASP A 334 8.91 29.19 14.73
N PHE A 335 9.18 28.54 13.60
CA PHE A 335 8.14 27.94 12.75
C PHE A 335 7.87 26.47 13.08
N LYS A 336 8.90 25.73 13.54
CA LYS A 336 8.78 24.33 13.95
C LYS A 336 7.83 24.18 15.14
N ARG A 337 7.94 25.00 16.19
CA ARG A 337 7.14 24.83 17.42
C ARG A 337 5.62 24.93 17.18
N PRO A 338 5.07 25.98 16.54
CA PRO A 338 3.63 26.05 16.28
C PRO A 338 3.14 24.92 15.38
N GLY A 339 3.91 24.55 14.35
CA GLY A 339 3.57 23.45 13.45
C GLY A 339 3.52 22.09 14.15
N LEU A 340 4.42 21.87 15.12
CA LEU A 340 4.43 20.65 15.95
C LEU A 340 3.27 20.60 16.95
N ILE A 341 2.81 21.72 17.48
CA ILE A 341 1.57 21.78 18.29
C ILE A 341 0.35 21.44 17.42
N THR A 342 0.31 21.95 16.18
CA THR A 342 -0.72 21.54 15.20
C THR A 342 -0.65 20.03 14.92
N THR A 343 0.57 19.49 14.77
CA THR A 343 0.80 18.05 14.56
C THR A 343 0.27 17.22 15.74
N PHE A 344 0.47 17.69 16.98
CA PHE A 344 -0.12 17.07 18.18
C PHE A 344 -1.64 16.98 18.09
N SER A 345 -2.30 18.11 17.81
CA SER A 345 -3.77 18.17 17.70
C SER A 345 -4.33 17.24 16.62
N ILE A 346 -3.67 17.17 15.45
CA ILE A 346 -4.08 16.26 14.37
C ILE A 346 -3.81 14.80 14.76
N ALA A 347 -2.69 14.51 15.43
CA ALA A 347 -2.38 13.15 15.90
C ALA A 347 -3.41 12.66 16.93
N THR A 348 -3.85 13.52 17.86
CA THR A 348 -4.92 13.19 18.80
C THR A 348 -6.25 12.95 18.07
N GLU A 349 -6.57 13.76 17.05
CA GLU A 349 -7.78 13.61 16.23
C GLU A 349 -7.83 12.26 15.49
N VAL A 350 -6.70 11.82 14.91
CA VAL A 350 -6.56 10.47 14.31
C VAL A 350 -6.85 9.39 15.35
N LEU A 351 -6.23 9.49 16.53
CA LEU A 351 -6.36 8.49 17.59
C LEU A 351 -7.70 8.54 18.33
N ASP A 352 -8.49 9.60 18.14
CA ASP A 352 -9.88 9.69 18.58
C ASP A 352 -10.88 9.15 17.55
N ALA A 353 -10.58 9.27 16.25
CA ALA A 353 -11.40 8.71 15.20
C ALA A 353 -11.36 7.18 15.16
N VAL A 354 -10.20 6.58 15.41
CA VAL A 354 -9.99 5.12 15.41
C VAL A 354 -10.94 4.37 16.37
N PRO A 355 -10.99 4.67 17.69
CA PRO A 355 -11.87 3.96 18.63
C PRO A 355 -13.35 4.23 18.38
N ARG A 356 -13.72 5.42 17.84
CA ARG A 356 -15.11 5.69 17.44
C ARG A 356 -15.55 4.77 16.31
N LEU A 357 -14.73 4.63 15.28
CA LEU A 357 -14.95 3.67 14.20
C LEU A 357 -14.97 2.23 14.68
N ASP A 358 -14.07 1.88 15.61
CA ASP A 358 -14.02 0.53 16.18
C ASP A 358 -15.28 0.17 16.97
N ALA A 359 -15.81 1.11 17.75
CA ALA A 359 -17.06 0.91 18.48
C ALA A 359 -18.29 0.73 17.57
N MET A 360 -18.28 1.31 16.36
CA MET A 360 -19.41 1.26 15.43
C MET A 360 -19.34 0.09 14.45
N GLN A 361 -18.13 -0.32 14.04
CA GLN A 361 -17.94 -1.21 12.89
C GLN A 361 -16.89 -2.31 13.11
N ASP A 362 -16.41 -2.49 14.34
CA ASP A 362 -15.26 -3.36 14.65
C ASP A 362 -14.03 -3.03 13.78
N PHE A 363 -13.85 -1.75 13.48
CA PHE A 363 -12.85 -1.23 12.54
C PHE A 363 -11.44 -1.79 12.80
N ALA A 364 -11.01 -1.95 14.05
CA ALA A 364 -9.70 -2.49 14.35
C ALA A 364 -9.52 -3.91 13.80
N LEU A 365 -10.56 -4.73 13.75
CA LEU A 365 -10.47 -6.10 13.24
C LEU A 365 -10.25 -6.15 11.72
N TYR A 366 -10.70 -5.12 10.99
CA TYR A 366 -10.80 -5.12 9.53
C TYR A 366 -9.96 -4.04 8.84
N ALA A 367 -9.41 -3.09 9.61
CA ALA A 367 -8.65 -1.98 9.06
C ALA A 367 -7.46 -2.47 8.21
N SER A 368 -7.14 -1.73 7.15
CA SER A 368 -5.95 -2.01 6.36
C SER A 368 -4.67 -1.64 7.13
N ASN A 369 -3.54 -2.16 6.66
CA ASN A 369 -2.22 -1.84 7.19
C ASN A 369 -1.95 -0.32 7.20
N TYR A 370 -2.44 0.40 6.19
CA TYR A 370 -2.36 1.86 6.09
C TYR A 370 -2.80 2.58 7.38
N TYR A 371 -4.02 2.33 7.86
CA TYR A 371 -4.53 3.00 9.07
C TYR A 371 -3.73 2.65 10.32
N THR A 372 -3.09 1.49 10.33
CA THR A 372 -2.17 1.07 11.40
C THR A 372 -0.89 1.89 11.37
N ARG A 373 -0.28 2.04 10.19
CA ARG A 373 0.89 2.89 9.99
C ARG A 373 0.58 4.35 10.40
N MET A 374 -0.62 4.85 10.07
CA MET A 374 -1.03 6.20 10.43
C MET A 374 -1.30 6.38 11.93
N ALA A 375 -1.90 5.39 12.60
CA ALA A 375 -2.04 5.38 14.05
C ALA A 375 -0.68 5.33 14.76
N LEU A 376 0.29 4.57 14.21
CA LEU A 376 1.67 4.55 14.71
C LEU A 376 2.34 5.90 14.51
N LEU A 377 2.23 6.52 13.33
CA LEU A 377 2.74 7.86 13.08
C LEU A 377 2.19 8.85 14.11
N ALA A 378 0.89 8.81 14.39
CA ALA A 378 0.27 9.66 15.40
C ALA A 378 0.86 9.44 16.79
N ALA A 379 0.96 8.17 17.21
CA ALA A 379 1.52 7.79 18.50
C ALA A 379 2.97 8.23 18.68
N PHE A 380 3.81 8.01 17.65
CA PHE A 380 5.20 8.43 17.68
C PHE A 380 5.36 9.96 17.63
N CYS A 381 4.56 10.68 16.83
CA CYS A 381 4.51 12.14 16.88
C CYS A 381 4.27 12.64 18.32
N ILE A 382 3.23 12.12 18.98
CA ILE A 382 2.89 12.47 20.38
C ILE A 382 4.05 12.15 21.31
N LEU A 383 4.63 10.95 21.22
CA LEU A 383 5.74 10.52 22.06
C LEU A 383 6.96 11.45 21.92
N ARG A 384 7.33 11.85 20.69
CA ARG A 384 8.46 12.77 20.50
C ARG A 384 8.20 14.13 21.13
N LEU A 385 6.97 14.63 21.07
CA LEU A 385 6.61 15.92 21.65
C LEU A 385 6.64 15.90 23.18
N VAL A 386 6.10 14.84 23.80
CA VAL A 386 6.14 14.63 25.27
C VAL A 386 7.58 14.51 25.77
N ARG A 387 8.49 13.95 24.98
CA ARG A 387 9.91 13.79 25.32
C ARG A 387 10.77 15.01 24.94
N SER A 388 10.15 16.14 24.60
CA SER A 388 10.85 17.36 24.20
C SER A 388 10.51 18.56 25.10
N GLN A 389 11.12 19.71 24.82
CA GLN A 389 10.77 20.99 25.45
C GLN A 389 9.31 21.41 25.19
N LEU A 390 8.65 20.85 24.17
CA LEU A 390 7.23 21.13 23.90
C LEU A 390 6.26 20.47 24.88
N LYS A 391 6.74 19.59 25.78
CA LYS A 391 5.93 18.98 26.83
C LYS A 391 5.17 20.00 27.69
N GLU A 392 5.73 21.19 27.87
CA GLU A 392 5.15 22.29 28.65
C GLU A 392 3.97 22.98 27.94
N HIS A 393 3.81 22.72 26.64
CA HIS A 393 2.84 23.37 25.76
C HIS A 393 1.72 22.42 25.29
N ILE A 394 1.68 21.19 25.80
CA ILE A 394 0.70 20.16 25.43
C ILE A 394 0.06 19.56 26.69
N ASP A 395 -1.21 19.10 26.62
CA ASP A 395 -1.83 18.38 27.73
C ASP A 395 -1.29 16.94 27.78
N LEU A 396 -0.53 16.65 28.83
CA LEU A 396 0.08 15.33 29.04
C LEU A 396 -0.95 14.23 29.28
N ARG A 397 -2.13 14.56 29.81
CA ARG A 397 -3.21 13.57 30.01
C ARG A 397 -3.81 13.18 28.66
N ASP A 398 -4.02 14.15 27.78
CA ASP A 398 -4.52 13.88 26.43
C ASP A 398 -3.49 13.06 25.63
N ALA A 399 -2.20 13.43 25.74
CA ALA A 399 -1.11 12.68 25.12
C ALA A 399 -1.09 11.20 25.59
N GLN A 400 -1.21 10.99 26.90
CA GLN A 400 -1.26 9.65 27.50
C GLN A 400 -2.46 8.85 27.01
N GLN A 401 -3.66 9.46 27.02
CA GLN A 401 -4.89 8.80 26.56
C GLN A 401 -4.79 8.41 25.09
N SER A 402 -4.30 9.31 24.24
CA SER A 402 -4.12 9.02 22.81
C SER A 402 -3.13 7.88 22.58
N LEU A 403 -2.03 7.83 23.34
CA LEU A 403 -1.08 6.71 23.23
C LEU A 403 -1.71 5.38 23.64
N PHE A 404 -2.53 5.34 24.69
CA PHE A 404 -3.26 4.13 25.07
C PHE A 404 -4.31 3.72 24.03
N LYS A 405 -4.97 4.67 23.36
CA LYS A 405 -5.86 4.37 22.22
C LYS A 405 -5.08 3.67 21.09
N ALA A 406 -3.88 4.16 20.75
CA ALA A 406 -3.02 3.52 19.76
C ALA A 406 -2.59 2.10 20.17
N ILE A 407 -2.16 1.91 21.43
CA ILE A 407 -1.77 0.59 21.97
C ILE A 407 -2.95 -0.38 21.92
N SER A 408 -4.15 0.06 22.31
CA SER A 408 -5.36 -0.77 22.27
C SER A 408 -5.70 -1.15 20.83
N PHE A 409 -5.58 -0.22 19.89
CA PHE A 409 -5.84 -0.46 18.47
C PHE A 409 -4.93 -1.54 17.89
N VAL A 410 -3.60 -1.42 18.05
CA VAL A 410 -2.65 -2.41 17.51
C VAL A 410 -2.79 -3.77 18.20
N LYS A 411 -3.03 -3.81 19.52
CA LYS A 411 -3.32 -5.07 20.22
C LYS A 411 -4.58 -5.76 19.69
N ARG A 412 -5.64 -5.00 19.40
CA ARG A 412 -6.88 -5.53 18.81
C ARG A 412 -6.69 -6.01 17.36
N ARG A 413 -5.65 -5.55 16.66
CA ARG A 413 -5.27 -6.02 15.32
C ARG A 413 -4.37 -7.25 15.27
N SER A 414 -3.54 -7.44 16.29
CA SER A 414 -2.56 -8.53 16.39
C SER A 414 -3.20 -9.92 16.34
N MET A 415 -2.80 -10.74 15.37
CA MET A 415 -3.37 -12.05 15.06
C MET A 415 -2.70 -13.21 15.78
N GLN A 416 -1.41 -13.08 16.06
CA GLN A 416 -0.63 -14.12 16.71
C GLN A 416 0.42 -13.52 17.62
N HIS A 417 0.86 -14.31 18.59
CA HIS A 417 1.92 -13.88 19.48
C HIS A 417 3.22 -13.57 18.71
N GLY A 418 3.83 -12.43 19.02
CA GLY A 418 5.07 -11.95 18.46
C GLY A 418 4.94 -11.32 17.07
N ASP A 419 3.74 -11.11 16.53
CA ASP A 419 3.57 -10.38 15.28
C ASP A 419 3.87 -8.88 15.43
N LEU A 420 3.99 -8.19 14.28
CA LEU A 420 4.32 -6.77 14.24
C LEU A 420 3.36 -5.91 15.07
N ASP A 421 2.06 -6.17 15.03
CA ASP A 421 1.05 -5.39 15.74
C ASP A 421 1.20 -5.51 17.27
N GLU A 422 1.44 -6.71 17.80
CA GLU A 422 1.73 -6.90 19.23
C GLU A 422 3.05 -6.24 19.63
N ARG A 423 4.08 -6.36 18.77
CA ARG A 423 5.39 -5.74 19.00
C ARG A 423 5.27 -4.22 19.06
N TYR A 424 4.52 -3.60 18.16
CA TYR A 424 4.28 -2.15 18.22
C TYR A 424 3.59 -1.73 19.53
N GLY A 425 2.57 -2.49 19.96
CA GLY A 425 1.91 -2.22 21.25
C GLY A 425 2.87 -2.32 22.44
N THR A 426 3.80 -3.27 22.40
CA THR A 426 4.84 -3.45 23.41
C THR A 426 5.84 -2.29 23.40
N ILE A 427 6.34 -1.91 22.22
CA ILE A 427 7.29 -0.81 22.03
C ILE A 427 6.69 0.51 22.54
N LEU A 428 5.46 0.85 22.13
CA LEU A 428 4.81 2.07 22.59
C LEU A 428 4.62 2.10 24.12
N SER A 429 4.28 0.96 24.72
CA SER A 429 4.13 0.85 26.19
C SER A 429 5.46 1.05 26.92
N GLN A 430 6.54 0.47 26.41
CA GLN A 430 7.88 0.60 26.98
C GLN A 430 8.42 2.03 26.84
N LEU A 431 8.28 2.63 25.65
CA LEU A 431 8.76 3.98 25.39
C LEU A 431 7.99 5.04 26.19
N TRP A 432 6.70 4.83 26.47
CA TRP A 432 5.95 5.70 27.38
C TRP A 432 6.46 5.61 28.82
N SER A 433 6.66 4.38 29.31
CA SER A 433 7.05 4.13 30.70
C SER A 433 8.47 4.64 31.00
N ASN A 434 9.36 4.58 30.01
CA ASN A 434 10.74 5.06 30.10
C ASN A 434 10.88 6.55 29.72
N SER A 435 9.84 7.36 29.95
CA SER A 435 9.86 8.80 29.62
C SER A 435 10.72 9.62 30.58
N ASP A 436 10.88 9.17 31.83
CA ASP A 436 11.65 9.88 32.87
C ASP A 436 13.17 9.64 32.83
N SER A 437 13.64 8.62 32.10
CA SER A 437 15.03 8.14 32.18
C SER A 437 15.95 8.61 31.05
N MET A 438 15.48 9.43 30.10
CA MET A 438 16.36 9.97 29.06
C MET A 438 16.93 11.31 29.47
N ASP A 439 18.25 11.30 29.67
CA ASP A 439 19.05 12.50 29.86
C ASP A 439 18.71 13.53 28.78
N THR A 440 18.49 14.75 29.25
CA THR A 440 18.35 15.99 28.47
C THR A 440 19.58 16.32 27.60
N THR A 441 20.56 15.41 27.51
CA THR A 441 21.85 15.58 26.83
C THR A 441 21.85 15.14 25.36
N THR A 442 20.89 14.32 24.90
CA THR A 442 20.71 14.13 23.46
C THR A 442 19.97 15.33 22.88
N ALA A 443 20.75 16.27 22.34
CA ALA A 443 20.33 17.45 21.61
C ALA A 443 18.95 17.29 20.92
N ASN A 444 17.97 18.07 21.38
CA ASN A 444 16.64 18.26 20.80
C ASN A 444 15.96 17.00 20.26
N GLY A 445 15.19 16.26 21.08
CA GLY A 445 14.35 15.12 20.64
C GLY A 445 13.30 15.42 19.55
N LEU A 446 13.27 16.65 19.04
CA LEU A 446 12.47 17.10 17.89
C LEU A 446 13.22 16.94 16.55
N ASP A 447 14.54 16.92 16.55
CA ASP A 447 15.31 16.83 15.32
C ASP A 447 15.39 15.37 14.84
N LEU A 448 15.25 15.16 13.53
CA LEU A 448 15.26 13.82 12.91
C LEU A 448 16.66 13.47 12.42
N ARG A 449 17.19 12.30 12.83
CA ARG A 449 18.44 11.75 12.31
C ARG A 449 18.18 10.94 11.04
N ILE A 450 17.15 10.12 11.06
CA ILE A 450 16.63 9.44 9.86
C ILE A 450 15.69 10.42 9.15
N ARG A 451 16.02 10.82 7.92
CA ARG A 451 15.23 11.77 7.12
C ARG A 451 14.77 11.22 5.77
N SER A 452 15.34 10.09 5.33
CA SER A 452 15.10 9.46 4.03
C SER A 452 13.76 8.72 3.92
N ARG A 453 12.97 8.66 5.00
CA ARG A 453 11.64 8.02 5.05
C ARG A 453 10.50 9.04 5.06
N LEU A 454 10.80 10.28 4.64
CA LEU A 454 9.91 11.44 4.61
C LEU A 454 8.98 11.50 5.84
N PHE A 455 7.65 11.55 5.69
CA PHE A 455 6.75 11.69 6.83
C PHE A 455 6.83 10.54 7.86
N MET A 456 7.23 9.32 7.47
CA MET A 456 7.43 8.20 8.40
C MET A 456 8.79 8.23 9.10
N SER A 457 9.68 9.15 8.74
CA SER A 457 10.95 9.37 9.42
C SER A 457 10.78 9.49 10.93
N VAL A 458 9.70 10.14 11.39
CA VAL A 458 9.33 10.26 12.80
C VAL A 458 9.24 8.89 13.49
N VAL A 459 8.62 7.91 12.84
CA VAL A 459 8.45 6.55 13.38
C VAL A 459 9.79 5.83 13.40
N PHE A 460 10.47 5.77 12.25
CA PHE A 460 11.72 5.01 12.13
C PHE A 460 12.85 5.58 13.00
N ASP A 461 12.92 6.90 13.18
CA ASP A 461 13.89 7.55 14.05
C ASP A 461 13.62 7.22 15.53
N SER A 462 12.34 7.17 15.93
CA SER A 462 11.94 6.90 17.31
C SER A 462 12.11 5.43 17.74
N LEU A 463 12.26 4.50 16.78
CA LEU A 463 12.56 3.09 17.08
C LEU A 463 14.00 2.88 17.56
N TRP A 464 14.87 3.89 17.48
CA TRP A 464 16.26 3.85 17.97
C TRP A 464 16.41 4.46 19.38
N TRP A 465 15.31 4.78 20.05
CA TRP A 465 15.28 5.41 21.37
C TRP A 465 15.41 4.44 22.54
#